data_AF-A0A2E7NAH0-F1
#
_entry.id   AF-A0A2E7NAH0-F1
#
_cell.length_a   1.000
_cell.length_b   1.000
_cell.length_c   1.000
_cell.angle_alpha   90.00
_cell.angle_beta   90.00
_cell.angle_gamma   90.00
#
_symmetry.space_group_name_H-M   'P 1'
#
loop_
_entity.id
_entity.type
_entity.pdbx_description
1 polymer ?
#
loop_
_entity_poly.entity_id
_entity_poly.type
_entity_poly.pdbx_seq_one_letter_code
_entity_poly.pdbx_strand_id
1 'polypeptide(L)'
;MFISNDNAKMNPLSGELRLDLSPSRGIFLYSSFKEGLSVKQWGVNGLEELNEYQDPSTPLLSWSIFNCSSINKWNESVPTNIQDVAKEIWVKQITLLRVLSKSSDYVTDFFMDMPILFTLVVNEMQNMKLPTHHIEDIVRMKRVQIIERLFYVNEKQIISFLKKIKFTNLRKVDLLLIRQAMKTEKAYTYLNKNFQSISISLIQLILDYPLFHQLSILKSSFFERDLDPWEKRIVINLILTTLSLGKKHNIPNYFYTTAKCTNINELKVLNEEWSQVHPQRNLLKRNNDKKPLIKKKKRAGRRVFPEPPLKGNSRIIALRSADALKKHSIRMGNCLKSSRFKNACLNGEAYYYEMLNPLCSIEIIIINKRWATIAARMQLLLTNIEGPKNFIPDPRAEELVMQWFVIEAQKNRNVISARIEASGKRFSYRH
;
A
#
# COMPACT_ATOMS: atom_id res chain seq x y z
N MET A 1 -15.17 7.76 3.45
CA MET A 1 -16.27 8.33 4.24
C MET A 1 -16.44 9.75 3.74
N PHE A 2 -17.57 10.07 3.12
CA PHE A 2 -17.89 11.43 2.73
C PHE A 2 -18.51 12.13 3.93
N ILE A 3 -18.01 13.32 4.27
CA ILE A 3 -18.54 14.14 5.36
C ILE A 3 -19.38 15.22 4.69
N SER A 4 -20.69 15.18 4.87
CA SER A 4 -21.58 16.27 4.45
C SER A 4 -21.47 17.44 5.44
N ASN A 5 -21.88 18.63 5.02
CA ASN A 5 -21.96 19.80 5.91
C ASN A 5 -22.88 19.55 7.11
N ASP A 6 -23.88 18.67 6.98
CA ASP A 6 -24.80 18.33 8.07
C ASP A 6 -24.12 17.57 9.21
N ASN A 7 -23.04 16.86 8.90
CA ASN A 7 -22.29 16.04 9.87
C ASN A 7 -21.31 16.87 10.70
N ALA A 8 -21.08 18.15 10.39
CA ALA A 8 -20.13 18.99 11.11
C ALA A 8 -20.74 20.35 11.45
N LYS A 9 -20.83 20.67 12.73
CA LYS A 9 -21.39 21.93 13.24
C LYS A 9 -20.42 22.58 14.21
N MET A 10 -20.12 23.85 14.01
CA MET A 10 -19.30 24.62 14.94
C MET A 10 -20.21 25.46 15.84
N ASN A 11 -19.97 25.44 17.14
CA ASN A 11 -20.61 26.35 18.08
C ASN A 11 -19.99 27.74 17.91
N PRO A 12 -20.76 28.78 17.55
CA PRO A 12 -20.20 30.11 17.30
C PRO A 12 -19.69 30.79 18.58
N LEU A 13 -20.15 30.37 19.77
CA LEU A 13 -19.77 30.97 21.05
C LEU A 13 -18.50 30.32 21.62
N SER A 14 -18.46 28.99 21.69
CA SER A 14 -17.33 28.25 22.27
C SER A 14 -16.24 27.90 21.26
N GLY A 15 -16.51 28.02 19.96
CA GLY A 15 -15.63 27.54 18.90
C GLY A 15 -15.50 26.01 18.83
N GLU A 16 -16.30 25.26 19.61
CA GLU A 16 -16.27 23.80 19.61
C GLU A 16 -16.83 23.23 18.31
N LEU A 17 -16.10 22.26 17.73
CA LEU A 17 -16.55 21.52 16.56
C LEU A 17 -17.24 20.23 16.99
N ARG A 18 -18.53 20.11 16.65
CA ARG A 18 -19.29 18.86 16.70
C ARG A 18 -19.18 18.14 15.37
N LEU A 19 -18.76 16.88 15.42
CA LEU A 19 -18.64 16.01 14.27
C LEU A 19 -19.40 14.70 14.50
N ASP A 20 -20.39 14.43 13.66
CA ASP A 20 -21.16 13.18 13.67
C ASP A 20 -20.62 12.20 12.63
N LEU A 21 -20.04 11.09 13.10
CA LEU A 21 -19.53 9.99 12.28
C LEU A 21 -20.35 8.71 12.46
N SER A 22 -21.60 8.85 12.91
CA SER A 22 -22.52 7.73 13.11
C SER A 22 -22.91 7.08 11.77
N PRO A 23 -23.17 5.76 11.75
CA PRO A 23 -23.13 4.82 12.89
C PRO A 23 -21.72 4.31 13.23
N SER A 24 -20.70 4.69 12.46
CA SER A 24 -19.41 3.99 12.48
C SER A 24 -18.53 4.31 13.70
N ARG A 25 -18.57 5.56 14.19
CA ARG A 25 -17.68 6.04 15.27
C ARG A 25 -18.38 6.93 16.30
N GLY A 26 -19.66 7.21 16.11
CA GLY A 26 -20.43 8.09 16.99
C GLY A 26 -20.14 9.57 16.78
N ILE A 27 -20.46 10.37 17.79
CA ILE A 27 -20.37 11.84 17.77
C ILE A 27 -19.14 12.27 18.58
N PHE A 28 -18.36 13.20 18.05
CA PHE A 28 -17.21 13.81 18.71
C PHE A 28 -17.42 15.31 18.88
N LEU A 29 -16.92 15.86 19.98
CA LEU A 29 -16.79 17.28 20.23
C LEU A 29 -15.30 17.61 20.39
N TYR A 30 -14.80 18.53 19.59
CA TYR A 30 -13.42 19.03 19.64
C TYR A 30 -13.44 20.47 20.16
N SER A 31 -12.71 20.75 21.23
CA SER A 31 -12.57 22.13 21.71
C SER A 31 -11.67 22.96 20.79
N SER A 32 -11.59 24.26 21.07
CA SER A 32 -10.67 25.16 20.38
C SER A 32 -9.22 24.75 20.60
N PHE A 33 -8.38 24.88 19.57
CA PHE A 33 -6.93 24.66 19.71
C PHE A 33 -6.31 25.66 20.69
N LYS A 34 -6.80 26.91 20.72
CA LYS A 34 -6.23 27.98 21.57
C LYS A 34 -6.43 27.74 23.07
N GLU A 35 -7.44 26.95 23.44
CA GLU A 35 -7.79 26.68 24.85
C GLU A 35 -7.17 25.39 25.37
N GLY A 36 -6.31 24.75 24.57
CA GLY A 36 -5.87 23.38 24.80
C GLY A 36 -6.92 22.41 24.26
N LEU A 37 -6.61 21.80 23.12
CA LEU A 37 -7.50 20.87 22.46
C LEU A 37 -7.83 19.69 23.37
N SER A 38 -9.12 19.49 23.60
CA SER A 38 -9.75 18.35 24.27
C SER A 38 -10.72 17.71 23.30
N VAL A 39 -11.01 16.43 23.50
CA VAL A 39 -11.96 15.71 22.65
C VAL A 39 -12.88 14.89 23.53
N LYS A 40 -14.17 15.08 23.32
CA LYS A 40 -15.22 14.30 23.99
C LYS A 40 -15.92 13.44 22.96
N GLN A 41 -16.31 12.23 23.34
CA GLN A 41 -17.07 11.31 22.51
C GLN A 41 -18.41 11.01 23.20
N TRP A 42 -19.48 10.95 22.41
CA TRP A 42 -20.77 10.50 22.89
C TRP A 42 -20.77 8.98 23.07
N GLY A 43 -20.73 8.53 24.31
CA GLY A 43 -20.80 7.14 24.73
C GLY A 43 -22.19 6.72 25.23
N VAL A 44 -22.25 5.57 25.91
CA VAL A 44 -23.50 5.01 26.47
C VAL A 44 -24.05 5.89 27.60
N ASN A 45 -23.16 6.49 28.40
CA ASN A 45 -23.52 7.33 29.54
C ASN A 45 -23.61 8.83 29.19
N GLY A 46 -23.68 9.16 27.90
CA GLY A 46 -23.63 10.54 27.42
C GLY A 46 -22.22 10.95 27.00
N LEU A 47 -21.89 12.22 27.21
CA LEU A 47 -20.66 12.82 26.70
C LEU A 47 -19.47 12.56 27.64
N GLU A 48 -18.51 11.76 27.19
CA GLU A 48 -17.31 11.39 27.97
C GLU A 48 -16.07 12.00 27.33
N GLU A 49 -15.15 12.53 28.14
CA GLU A 49 -13.85 13.00 27.64
C GLU A 49 -12.97 11.81 27.25
N LEU A 50 -12.43 11.84 26.04
CA LEU A 50 -11.49 10.82 25.60
C LEU A 50 -10.19 10.96 26.36
N ASN A 51 -9.69 9.84 26.86
CA ASN A 51 -8.39 9.79 27.50
C ASN A 51 -7.30 10.33 26.55
N GLU A 52 -6.26 10.93 27.13
CA GLU A 52 -5.16 11.55 26.36
C GLU A 52 -4.47 10.57 25.39
N TYR A 53 -4.45 9.28 25.73
CA TYR A 53 -3.88 8.22 24.91
C TYR A 53 -4.84 7.62 23.85
N GLN A 54 -6.09 8.08 23.81
CA GLN A 54 -7.10 7.69 22.82
C GLN A 54 -7.17 8.71 21.68
N ASP A 55 -6.95 8.23 20.46
CA ASP A 55 -7.04 9.04 19.24
C ASP A 55 -8.25 8.61 18.41
N PRO A 56 -9.17 9.52 18.06
CA PRO A 56 -10.36 9.22 17.26
C PRO A 56 -10.03 8.80 15.82
N SER A 57 -8.76 8.92 15.40
CA SER A 57 -8.26 8.58 14.07
C SER A 57 -9.00 9.34 12.96
N THR A 58 -9.28 10.62 13.23
CA THR A 58 -9.98 11.56 12.35
C THR A 58 -8.99 12.63 11.90
N PRO A 59 -8.48 12.59 10.66
CA PRO A 59 -7.52 13.56 10.18
C PRO A 59 -8.24 14.87 9.77
N LEU A 60 -8.73 15.62 10.76
CA LEU A 60 -9.55 16.84 10.58
C LEU A 60 -8.88 17.87 9.66
N LEU A 61 -7.58 18.10 9.82
CA LEU A 61 -6.86 19.07 8.98
C LEU A 61 -6.82 18.64 7.52
N SER A 62 -6.71 17.33 7.29
CA SER A 62 -6.66 16.74 5.95
C SER A 62 -8.04 16.68 5.28
N TRP A 63 -9.13 16.85 6.04
CA TRP A 63 -10.50 16.88 5.54
C TRP A 63 -10.96 18.24 5.02
N SER A 64 -10.18 19.30 5.20
CA SER A 64 -10.44 20.62 4.62
C SER A 64 -10.69 20.58 3.10
N ILE A 65 -10.12 19.57 2.42
CA ILE A 65 -10.30 19.29 0.99
C ILE A 65 -11.78 19.03 0.63
N PHE A 66 -12.62 18.64 1.59
CA PHE A 66 -14.05 18.37 1.37
C PHE A 66 -14.95 19.60 1.48
N ASN A 67 -14.41 20.83 1.51
CA ASN A 67 -15.16 22.09 1.55
C ASN A 67 -16.21 22.18 2.67
N CYS A 68 -15.92 21.59 3.83
CA CYS A 68 -16.80 21.68 4.98
C CYS A 68 -16.54 22.96 5.79
N SER A 69 -17.47 23.92 5.76
CA SER A 69 -17.28 25.25 6.35
C SER A 69 -17.01 25.20 7.86
N SER A 70 -17.69 24.33 8.61
CA SER A 70 -17.47 24.14 10.05
C SER A 70 -16.08 23.62 10.37
N ILE A 71 -15.57 22.64 9.60
CA ILE A 71 -14.22 22.09 9.78
C ILE A 71 -13.18 23.13 9.41
N ASN A 72 -13.38 23.86 8.31
CA ASN A 72 -12.45 24.91 7.89
C ASN A 72 -12.33 26.02 8.94
N LYS A 73 -13.45 26.50 9.49
CA LYS A 73 -13.44 27.48 10.59
C LYS A 73 -12.78 26.97 11.86
N TRP A 74 -12.97 25.69 12.20
CA TRP A 74 -12.25 25.10 13.34
C TRP A 74 -10.73 25.00 13.04
N ASN A 75 -10.35 24.62 11.82
CA ASN A 75 -8.94 24.56 11.40
C ASN A 75 -8.26 25.94 11.48
N GLU A 76 -8.96 27.05 11.21
CA GLU A 76 -8.45 28.42 11.38
C GLU A 76 -8.00 28.74 12.81
N SER A 77 -8.46 27.97 13.81
CA SER A 77 -7.98 28.10 15.20
C SER A 77 -6.57 27.53 15.41
N VAL A 78 -6.12 26.64 14.53
CA VAL A 78 -4.79 26.01 14.58
C VAL A 78 -3.79 26.93 13.87
N PRO A 79 -2.60 27.20 14.44
CA PRO A 79 -1.57 28.00 13.77
C PRO A 79 -1.20 27.46 12.38
N THR A 80 -1.08 28.33 11.38
CA THR A 80 -0.86 27.95 9.97
C THR A 80 0.39 27.09 9.76
N ASN A 81 1.48 27.41 10.46
CA ASN A 81 2.72 26.62 10.43
C ASN A 81 2.49 25.17 10.91
N ILE A 82 1.70 24.98 11.98
CA ILE A 82 1.33 23.66 12.47
C ILE A 82 0.42 22.96 11.45
N GLN A 83 -0.57 23.67 10.89
CA GLN A 83 -1.47 23.11 9.88
C GLN A 83 -0.71 22.56 8.67
N ASP A 84 0.28 23.30 8.16
CA ASP A 84 1.04 22.94 6.97
C ASP A 84 1.79 21.62 7.10
N VAL A 85 2.27 21.32 8.30
CA VAL A 85 2.97 20.06 8.58
C VAL A 85 2.00 18.96 9.00
N ALA A 86 1.06 19.27 9.90
CA ALA A 86 0.14 18.30 10.49
C ALA A 86 -0.92 17.78 9.51
N LYS A 87 -1.30 18.55 8.48
CA LYS A 87 -2.24 18.10 7.44
C LYS A 87 -1.75 16.88 6.66
N GLU A 88 -0.43 16.73 6.55
CA GLU A 88 0.20 15.57 5.91
C GLU A 88 0.37 14.38 6.86
N ILE A 89 0.02 14.51 8.14
CA ILE A 89 0.15 13.44 9.15
C ILE A 89 -1.25 12.96 9.55
N TRP A 90 -1.70 11.84 9.00
CA TRP A 90 -3.02 11.28 9.28
C TRP A 90 -3.03 10.43 10.54
N VAL A 91 -1.92 9.75 10.81
CA VAL A 91 -1.77 8.91 11.99
C VAL A 91 -1.67 9.78 13.24
N LYS A 92 -2.57 9.56 14.19
CA LYS A 92 -2.58 10.25 15.48
C LYS A 92 -2.66 11.77 15.40
N GLN A 93 -3.22 12.32 14.30
CA GLN A 93 -3.27 13.76 14.05
C GLN A 93 -3.89 14.53 15.23
N ILE A 94 -4.98 14.02 15.79
CA ILE A 94 -5.67 14.70 16.89
C ILE A 94 -4.83 14.70 18.16
N THR A 95 -4.19 13.57 18.48
CA THR A 95 -3.27 13.51 19.63
C THR A 95 -2.12 14.49 19.46
N LEU A 96 -1.53 14.55 18.27
CA LEU A 96 -0.46 15.51 17.97
C LEU A 96 -0.92 16.94 18.23
N LEU A 97 -2.11 17.31 17.74
CA LEU A 97 -2.69 18.63 17.98
C LEU A 97 -3.01 18.89 19.46
N ARG A 98 -3.47 17.88 20.21
CA ARG A 98 -3.69 18.00 21.66
C ARG A 98 -2.40 18.33 22.39
N VAL A 99 -1.32 17.62 22.08
CA VAL A 99 0.00 17.89 22.66
C VAL A 99 0.42 19.32 22.31
N LEU A 100 0.44 19.66 21.02
CA LEU A 100 0.89 20.98 20.55
C LEU A 100 0.07 22.15 21.12
N SER A 101 -1.24 21.95 21.35
CA SER A 101 -2.11 22.99 21.91
C SER A 101 -1.85 23.31 23.38
N LYS A 102 -1.19 22.41 24.12
CA LYS A 102 -0.94 22.52 25.57
C LYS A 102 0.55 22.66 25.90
N SER A 103 1.42 22.46 24.93
CA SER A 103 2.87 22.41 25.12
C SER A 103 3.52 23.78 24.93
N SER A 104 4.74 23.91 25.47
CA SER A 104 5.60 25.07 25.27
C SER A 104 6.05 25.23 23.81
N ASP A 105 6.49 26.44 23.45
CA ASP A 105 7.04 26.76 22.12
C ASP A 105 8.17 25.82 21.71
N TYR A 106 8.96 25.33 22.68
CA TYR A 106 10.01 24.35 22.46
C TYR A 106 9.51 23.05 21.82
N VAL A 107 8.35 22.55 22.26
CA VAL A 107 7.74 21.32 21.70
C VAL A 107 7.25 21.58 20.28
N THR A 108 6.68 22.76 20.04
CA THR A 108 6.27 23.21 18.72
C THR A 108 7.47 23.30 17.77
N ASP A 109 8.57 23.91 18.19
CA ASP A 109 9.81 24.00 17.41
C ASP A 109 10.38 22.62 17.08
N PHE A 110 10.35 21.69 18.04
CA PHE A 110 10.75 20.31 17.81
C PHE A 110 9.87 19.63 16.75
N PHE A 111 8.56 19.81 16.82
CA PHE A 111 7.63 19.28 15.83
C PHE A 111 7.91 19.84 14.44
N MET A 112 8.16 21.14 14.32
CA MET A 112 8.45 21.81 13.05
C MET A 112 9.77 21.33 12.43
N ASP A 113 10.83 21.12 13.23
CA ASP A 113 12.12 20.65 12.69
C ASP A 113 12.17 19.13 12.43
N MET A 114 11.44 18.32 13.21
CA MET A 114 11.51 16.85 13.18
C MET A 114 10.12 16.18 13.26
N PRO A 115 9.19 16.46 12.33
CA PRO A 115 7.79 16.02 12.44
C PRO A 115 7.63 14.50 12.50
N ILE A 116 8.45 13.74 11.78
CA ILE A 116 8.41 12.27 11.81
C ILE A 116 8.87 11.75 13.17
N LEU A 117 9.95 12.27 13.73
CA LEU A 117 10.43 11.84 15.04
C LEU A 117 9.42 12.20 16.13
N PHE A 118 8.85 13.41 16.07
CA PHE A 118 7.78 13.81 16.99
C PHE A 118 6.57 12.86 16.89
N THR A 119 6.14 12.53 15.67
CA THR A 119 5.05 11.58 15.44
C THR A 119 5.36 10.19 15.99
N LEU A 120 6.60 9.72 15.83
CA LEU A 120 7.07 8.45 16.40
C LEU A 120 7.05 8.49 17.94
N VAL A 121 7.51 9.58 18.56
CA VAL A 121 7.46 9.79 20.02
C VAL A 121 6.02 9.71 20.51
N VAL A 122 5.10 10.50 19.93
CA VAL A 122 3.68 10.49 20.31
C VAL A 122 3.07 9.10 20.16
N ASN A 123 3.37 8.40 19.07
CA ASN A 123 2.86 7.05 18.85
C ASN A 123 3.38 6.05 19.89
N GLU A 124 4.66 6.07 20.26
CA GLU A 124 5.19 5.19 21.33
C GLU A 124 4.62 5.56 22.70
N MET A 125 4.47 6.84 23.02
CA MET A 125 3.94 7.25 24.32
C MET A 125 2.49 6.80 24.53
N GLN A 126 1.67 6.89 23.47
CA GLN A 126 0.32 6.35 23.52
C GLN A 126 0.30 4.83 23.67
N ASN A 127 1.22 4.10 23.03
CA ASN A 127 1.31 2.65 23.20
C ASN A 127 1.71 2.28 24.65
N MET A 128 2.52 3.11 25.30
CA MET A 128 2.88 2.99 26.72
C MET A 128 1.82 3.54 27.67
N LYS A 129 0.75 4.16 27.15
CA LYS A 129 -0.31 4.86 27.90
C LYS A 129 0.24 5.93 28.85
N LEU A 130 1.32 6.61 28.46
CA LEU A 130 1.86 7.71 29.26
C LEU A 130 1.06 9.00 29.01
N PRO A 131 0.83 9.80 30.07
CA PRO A 131 0.28 11.15 29.96
C PRO A 131 1.07 12.06 29.01
N THR A 132 0.40 13.08 28.46
CA THR A 132 0.98 14.00 27.48
C THR A 132 2.14 14.84 28.02
N HIS A 133 2.15 15.18 29.32
CA HIS A 133 3.23 15.97 29.91
C HIS A 133 4.60 15.29 29.80
N HIS A 134 4.67 13.96 29.79
CA HIS A 134 5.94 13.23 29.60
C HIS A 134 6.52 13.40 28.19
N ILE A 135 5.71 13.80 27.20
CA ILE A 135 6.21 14.07 25.85
C ILE A 135 7.16 15.26 25.90
N GLU A 136 6.85 16.29 26.70
CA GLU A 136 7.71 17.46 26.86
C GLU A 136 9.09 17.08 27.42
N ASP A 137 9.12 16.24 28.45
CA ASP A 137 10.38 15.73 29.04
C ASP A 137 11.22 14.99 28.00
N ILE A 138 10.58 14.18 27.15
CA ILE A 138 11.26 13.39 26.12
C ILE A 138 11.81 14.29 25.02
N VAL A 139 11.02 15.23 24.50
CA VAL A 139 11.49 16.08 23.38
C VAL A 139 12.61 17.03 23.79
N ARG A 140 12.74 17.33 25.10
CA ARG A 140 13.88 18.09 25.66
C ARG A 140 15.20 17.31 25.65
N MET A 141 15.16 15.99 25.51
CA MET A 141 16.37 15.16 25.40
C MET A 141 17.10 15.43 24.07
N LYS A 142 18.40 15.12 24.02
CA LYS A 142 19.11 15.13 22.72
C LYS A 142 18.44 14.10 21.79
N ARG A 143 18.28 14.43 20.52
CA ARG A 143 17.53 13.58 19.57
C ARG A 143 18.04 12.16 19.45
N VAL A 144 19.36 11.97 19.55
CA VAL A 144 19.97 10.62 19.58
C VAL A 144 19.53 9.85 20.83
N GLN A 145 19.47 10.51 21.99
CA GLN A 145 18.97 9.90 23.24
C GLN A 145 17.48 9.58 23.15
N ILE A 146 16.67 10.39 22.46
CA ILE A 146 15.25 10.06 22.19
C ILE A 146 15.17 8.75 21.42
N ILE A 147 15.97 8.60 20.35
CA ILE A 147 15.94 7.39 19.51
C ILE A 147 16.42 6.17 20.30
N GLU A 148 17.52 6.31 21.04
CA GLU A 148 18.06 5.25 21.89
C GLU A 148 17.04 4.80 22.93
N ARG A 149 16.42 5.76 23.64
CA ARG A 149 15.45 5.48 24.71
C ARG A 149 14.18 4.79 24.20
N LEU A 150 13.62 5.23 23.08
CA LEU A 150 12.31 4.73 22.61
C LEU A 150 12.40 3.59 21.60
N PHE A 151 13.48 3.53 20.82
CA PHE A 151 13.61 2.56 19.72
C PHE A 151 14.78 1.60 19.88
N TYR A 152 15.61 1.78 20.93
CA TYR A 152 16.80 0.97 21.20
C TYR A 152 17.80 1.00 20.05
N VAL A 153 17.96 2.17 19.43
CA VAL A 153 18.96 2.39 18.36
C VAL A 153 19.77 3.64 18.67
N ASN A 154 21.09 3.50 18.81
CA ASN A 154 21.98 4.60 19.17
C ASN A 154 22.83 5.02 17.97
N GLU A 155 22.18 5.56 16.93
CA GLU A 155 22.83 5.86 15.65
C GLU A 155 22.49 7.27 15.18
N LYS A 156 23.49 8.16 15.17
CA LYS A 156 23.33 9.57 14.73
C LYS A 156 22.83 9.67 13.29
N GLN A 157 23.17 8.70 12.45
CA GLN A 157 22.75 8.66 11.04
C GLN A 157 21.23 8.55 10.88
N ILE A 158 20.51 8.01 11.87
CA ILE A 158 19.05 7.90 11.83
C ILE A 158 18.39 9.27 11.83
N ILE A 159 18.96 10.25 12.53
CA ILE A 159 18.42 11.62 12.50
C ILE A 159 18.47 12.20 11.09
N SER A 160 19.61 12.01 10.40
CA SER A 160 19.77 12.45 9.02
C SER A 160 18.83 11.69 8.08
N PHE A 161 18.67 10.38 8.27
CA PHE A 161 17.71 9.56 7.55
C PHE A 161 16.28 10.09 7.71
N LEU A 162 15.81 10.29 8.95
CA LEU A 162 14.45 10.78 9.23
C LEU A 162 14.17 12.15 8.61
N LYS A 163 15.16 13.07 8.63
CA LYS A 163 15.02 14.40 8.00
C LYS A 163 14.83 14.34 6.48
N LYS A 164 15.35 13.30 5.82
CA LYS A 164 15.26 13.13 4.37
C LYS A 164 13.94 12.48 3.92
N ILE A 165 13.16 11.92 4.83
CA ILE A 165 11.92 11.24 4.47
C ILE A 165 10.86 12.26 4.05
N LYS A 166 10.32 12.09 2.85
CA LYS A 166 9.15 12.81 2.35
C LYS A 166 7.94 11.91 2.46
N PHE A 167 6.84 12.50 2.91
CA PHE A 167 5.57 11.81 3.08
C PHE A 167 4.44 12.73 2.62
N THR A 168 3.41 12.10 2.08
CA THR A 168 2.10 12.68 1.90
C THR A 168 1.11 11.75 2.58
N ASN A 169 0.23 12.32 3.42
CA ASN A 169 -0.74 11.54 4.19
C ASN A 169 -0.09 10.38 4.99
N LEU A 170 0.87 10.67 5.87
CA LEU A 170 1.57 9.68 6.70
C LEU A 170 0.57 8.88 7.56
N ARG A 171 0.48 7.57 7.31
CA ARG A 171 -0.40 6.63 8.04
C ARG A 171 0.38 5.76 9.00
N LYS A 172 -0.36 4.99 9.80
CA LYS A 172 0.20 4.00 10.73
C LYS A 172 1.11 2.97 10.05
N VAL A 173 0.74 2.48 8.86
CA VAL A 173 1.58 1.54 8.11
C VAL A 173 2.91 2.17 7.69
N ASP A 174 2.90 3.45 7.36
CA ASP A 174 4.09 4.17 6.92
C ASP A 174 5.06 4.36 8.11
N LEU A 175 4.55 4.69 9.31
CA LEU A 175 5.37 4.71 10.53
C LEU A 175 6.00 3.35 10.87
N LEU A 176 5.27 2.25 10.66
CA LEU A 176 5.81 0.91 10.88
C LEU A 176 6.97 0.61 9.94
N LEU A 177 6.86 0.99 8.66
CA LEU A 177 7.94 0.87 7.68
C LEU A 177 9.16 1.70 8.08
N ILE A 178 8.95 2.96 8.49
CA ILE A 178 10.04 3.83 8.98
C ILE A 178 10.75 3.19 10.18
N ARG A 179 9.98 2.71 11.16
CA ARG A 179 10.53 2.04 12.35
C ARG A 179 11.31 0.77 12.00
N GLN A 180 10.82 -0.02 11.05
CA GLN A 180 11.53 -1.20 10.56
C GLN A 180 12.84 -0.84 9.85
N ALA A 181 12.84 0.23 9.05
CA ALA A 181 14.03 0.74 8.38
C ALA A 181 15.08 1.24 9.37
N MET A 182 14.67 1.96 10.42
CA MET A 182 15.55 2.41 11.51
C MET A 182 16.26 1.23 12.21
N LYS A 183 15.59 0.08 12.34
CA LYS A 183 16.16 -1.14 12.92
C LYS A 183 17.01 -1.96 11.96
N THR A 184 17.04 -1.61 10.68
CA THR A 184 17.75 -2.34 9.65
C THR A 184 18.91 -1.50 9.14
N GLU A 185 20.09 -1.66 9.76
CA GLU A 185 21.29 -0.84 9.49
C GLU A 185 21.57 -0.65 8.00
N LYS A 186 21.60 -1.75 7.25
CA LYS A 186 21.86 -1.72 5.80
C LYS A 186 20.82 -0.88 5.05
N ALA A 187 19.57 -0.86 5.49
CA ALA A 187 18.50 -0.12 4.83
C ALA A 187 18.63 1.39 5.06
N TYR A 188 18.66 1.86 6.32
CA TYR A 188 18.74 3.29 6.57
C TYR A 188 20.08 3.88 6.12
N THR A 189 21.20 3.15 6.26
CA THR A 189 22.52 3.61 5.82
C THR A 189 22.55 3.76 4.30
N TYR A 190 22.01 2.78 3.57
CA TYR A 190 21.89 2.86 2.11
C TYR A 190 21.02 4.05 1.68
N LEU A 191 19.81 4.16 2.24
CA LEU A 191 18.86 5.21 1.89
C LEU A 191 19.42 6.60 2.22
N ASN A 192 20.01 6.77 3.41
CA ASN A 192 20.58 8.05 3.81
C ASN A 192 21.78 8.47 2.96
N LYS A 193 22.64 7.52 2.57
CA LYS A 193 23.85 7.83 1.77
C LYS A 193 23.53 8.18 0.33
N ASN A 194 22.56 7.49 -0.29
CA ASN A 194 22.38 7.54 -1.75
C ASN A 194 21.25 8.47 -2.21
N PHE A 195 20.41 8.99 -1.31
CA PHE A 195 19.26 9.81 -1.68
C PHE A 195 19.25 11.13 -0.90
N GLN A 196 18.88 12.21 -1.58
CA GLN A 196 18.62 13.51 -0.93
C GLN A 196 17.22 13.55 -0.29
N SER A 197 16.27 12.88 -0.93
CA SER A 197 14.86 12.77 -0.54
C SER A 197 14.43 11.31 -0.59
N ILE A 198 13.74 10.83 0.44
CA ILE A 198 13.39 9.42 0.62
C ILE A 198 11.87 9.29 0.69
N SER A 199 11.24 8.70 -0.33
CA SER A 199 9.81 8.38 -0.28
C SER A 199 9.53 7.13 0.56
N ILE A 200 8.34 7.05 1.18
CA ILE A 200 7.89 5.85 1.92
C ILE A 200 7.90 4.60 1.03
N SER A 201 7.50 4.72 -0.23
CA SER A 201 7.52 3.62 -1.20
C SER A 201 8.93 3.06 -1.44
N LEU A 202 9.95 3.93 -1.42
CA LEU A 202 11.35 3.52 -1.55
C LEU A 202 11.83 2.79 -0.29
N ILE A 203 11.43 3.25 0.90
CA ILE A 203 11.69 2.54 2.16
C ILE A 203 11.11 1.12 2.09
N GLN A 204 9.83 1.02 1.70
CA GLN A 204 9.16 -0.27 1.54
C GLN A 204 9.90 -1.17 0.56
N LEU A 205 10.31 -0.65 -0.61
CA LEU A 205 11.03 -1.40 -1.63
C LEU A 205 12.33 -2.02 -1.09
N ILE A 206 13.14 -1.23 -0.37
CA ILE A 206 14.41 -1.71 0.18
C ILE A 206 14.19 -2.74 1.30
N LEU A 207 13.12 -2.60 2.08
CA LEU A 207 12.74 -3.59 3.10
C LEU A 207 12.23 -4.91 2.49
N ASP A 208 11.40 -4.82 1.45
CA ASP A 208 10.82 -5.99 0.77
C ASP A 208 11.88 -6.76 -0.03
N TYR A 209 12.89 -6.07 -0.56
CA TYR A 209 13.98 -6.65 -1.34
C TYR A 209 15.33 -6.19 -0.81
N PRO A 210 15.84 -6.78 0.29
CA PRO A 210 17.07 -6.31 0.91
C PRO A 210 18.25 -6.20 -0.05
N LEU A 211 18.39 -7.10 -1.03
CA LEU A 211 19.49 -7.04 -2.02
C LEU A 211 19.47 -5.80 -2.92
N PHE A 212 18.36 -5.07 -2.99
CA PHE A 212 18.19 -3.93 -3.88
C PHE A 212 19.13 -2.77 -3.53
N HIS A 213 19.67 -2.69 -2.30
CA HIS A 213 20.71 -1.72 -1.95
C HIS A 213 21.99 -1.79 -2.83
N GLN A 214 22.16 -2.85 -3.61
CA GLN A 214 23.31 -3.02 -4.51
C GLN A 214 23.02 -2.58 -5.94
N LEU A 215 21.76 -2.30 -6.28
CA LEU A 215 21.36 -1.99 -7.65
C LEU A 215 21.60 -0.51 -7.97
N SER A 216 22.51 -0.23 -8.90
CA SER A 216 22.84 1.14 -9.33
C SER A 216 21.65 1.87 -9.94
N ILE A 217 20.76 1.16 -10.64
CA ILE A 217 19.55 1.73 -11.24
C ILE A 217 18.66 2.44 -10.21
N LEU A 218 18.67 2.00 -8.96
CA LEU A 218 17.87 2.65 -7.90
C LEU A 218 18.44 4.00 -7.48
N LYS A 219 19.71 4.27 -7.77
CA LYS A 219 20.36 5.56 -7.52
C LYS A 219 20.17 6.55 -8.66
N SER A 220 19.59 6.10 -9.77
CA SER A 220 19.31 7.00 -10.89
C SER A 220 18.27 8.04 -10.48
N SER A 221 18.34 9.22 -11.09
CA SER A 221 17.38 10.32 -10.89
C SER A 221 15.92 9.90 -11.13
N PHE A 222 15.71 8.76 -11.78
CA PHE A 222 14.40 8.12 -11.92
C PHE A 222 13.73 7.88 -10.57
N PHE A 223 14.44 7.34 -9.57
CA PHE A 223 13.85 7.02 -8.26
C PHE A 223 13.79 8.20 -7.29
N GLU A 224 14.50 9.28 -7.59
CA GLU A 224 14.43 10.55 -6.85
C GLU A 224 13.21 11.38 -7.25
N ARG A 225 12.66 11.17 -8.45
CA ARG A 225 11.43 11.84 -8.90
C ARG A 225 10.20 11.24 -8.21
N ASP A 226 9.20 12.08 -7.99
CA ASP A 226 7.83 11.67 -7.63
C ASP A 226 7.14 11.05 -8.85
N LEU A 227 7.68 9.92 -9.31
CA LEU A 227 7.06 9.13 -10.35
C LEU A 227 5.80 8.45 -9.83
N ASP A 228 4.88 8.24 -10.76
CA ASP A 228 3.67 7.51 -10.51
C ASP A 228 4.00 6.11 -9.95
N PRO A 229 3.28 5.63 -8.91
CA PRO A 229 3.49 4.30 -8.35
C PRO A 229 3.50 3.16 -9.40
N TRP A 230 2.76 3.31 -10.51
CA TRP A 230 2.75 2.36 -11.61
C TRP A 230 4.09 2.27 -12.34
N GLU A 231 4.73 3.39 -12.63
CA GLU A 231 6.02 3.42 -13.32
C GLU A 231 7.11 2.76 -12.47
N LYS A 232 7.13 3.06 -11.17
CA LYS A 232 8.01 2.39 -10.21
C LYS A 232 7.78 0.88 -10.22
N ARG A 233 6.52 0.44 -10.26
CA ARG A 233 6.15 -0.98 -10.33
C ARG A 233 6.62 -1.64 -11.62
N ILE A 234 6.55 -0.97 -12.77
CA ILE A 234 7.07 -1.51 -14.05
C ILE A 234 8.57 -1.77 -13.92
N VAL A 235 9.33 -0.81 -13.39
CA VAL A 235 10.80 -0.96 -13.25
C VAL A 235 11.15 -2.06 -12.27
N ILE A 236 10.47 -2.14 -11.12
CA ILE A 236 10.65 -3.23 -10.15
C ILE A 236 10.36 -4.59 -10.81
N ASN A 237 9.25 -4.71 -11.55
CA ASN A 237 8.91 -5.93 -12.27
C ASN A 237 9.96 -6.30 -13.31
N LEU A 238 10.52 -5.31 -14.01
CA LEU A 238 11.61 -5.53 -14.96
C LEU A 238 12.86 -6.06 -14.24
N ILE A 239 13.27 -5.44 -13.13
CA ILE A 239 14.40 -5.91 -12.30
C ILE A 239 14.19 -7.37 -11.88
N LEU A 240 13.02 -7.67 -11.28
CA LEU A 240 12.70 -9.01 -10.80
C LEU A 240 12.64 -10.03 -11.94
N THR A 241 12.11 -9.64 -13.10
CA THR A 241 12.06 -10.49 -14.29
C THR A 241 13.47 -10.78 -14.80
N THR A 242 14.34 -9.77 -14.90
CA THR A 242 15.73 -9.93 -15.33
C THR A 242 16.49 -10.85 -14.38
N LEU A 243 16.39 -10.63 -13.05
CA LEU A 243 17.00 -11.51 -12.05
C LEU A 243 16.49 -12.95 -12.16
N SER A 244 15.18 -13.13 -12.36
CA SER A 244 14.57 -14.45 -12.54
C SER A 244 15.07 -15.14 -13.82
N LEU A 245 15.25 -14.41 -14.92
CA LEU A 245 15.81 -14.94 -16.16
C LEU A 245 17.25 -15.39 -15.95
N GLY A 246 18.08 -14.54 -15.35
CA GLY A 246 19.47 -14.85 -15.05
C GLY A 246 19.62 -16.11 -14.21
N LYS A 247 18.82 -16.23 -13.14
CA LYS A 247 18.75 -17.43 -12.31
C LYS A 247 18.27 -18.66 -13.09
N LYS A 248 17.16 -18.54 -13.83
CA LYS A 248 16.58 -19.65 -14.61
C LYS A 248 17.54 -20.17 -15.68
N HIS A 249 18.35 -19.30 -16.25
CA HIS A 249 19.32 -19.63 -17.30
C HIS A 249 20.71 -20.01 -16.77
N ASN A 250 20.88 -20.08 -15.45
CA ASN A 250 22.17 -20.32 -14.79
C ASN A 250 23.26 -19.37 -15.33
N ILE A 251 22.91 -18.08 -15.50
CA ILE A 251 23.87 -17.07 -15.94
C ILE A 251 24.79 -16.76 -14.76
N PRO A 252 26.12 -16.97 -14.89
CA PRO A 252 27.07 -16.64 -13.83
C PRO A 252 26.96 -15.17 -13.47
N ASN A 253 27.06 -14.85 -12.17
CA ASN A 253 27.05 -13.47 -11.67
C ASN A 253 25.83 -12.63 -12.11
N TYR A 254 24.69 -13.26 -12.45
CA TYR A 254 23.51 -12.55 -12.97
C TYR A 254 23.11 -11.36 -12.08
N PHE A 255 23.14 -11.55 -10.76
CA PHE A 255 22.80 -10.48 -9.83
C PHE A 255 23.74 -9.27 -9.98
N TYR A 256 25.05 -9.51 -10.05
CA TYR A 256 26.06 -8.45 -10.21
C TYR A 256 25.92 -7.74 -11.55
N THR A 257 25.65 -8.48 -12.64
CA THR A 257 25.41 -7.89 -13.97
C THR A 257 24.16 -7.02 -13.96
N THR A 258 23.06 -7.48 -13.36
CA THR A 258 21.84 -6.66 -13.19
C THR A 258 22.08 -5.44 -12.29
N ALA A 259 22.89 -5.59 -11.24
CA ALA A 259 23.22 -4.52 -10.31
C ALA A 259 24.05 -3.39 -10.95
N LYS A 260 24.81 -3.70 -11.99
CA LYS A 260 25.59 -2.72 -12.76
C LYS A 260 24.75 -1.84 -13.68
N CYS A 261 23.54 -2.26 -14.05
CA CYS A 261 22.65 -1.42 -14.86
C CYS A 261 22.40 -0.09 -14.14
N THR A 262 22.73 1.01 -14.79
CA THR A 262 22.61 2.38 -14.25
C THR A 262 21.27 3.02 -14.61
N ASN A 263 20.61 2.52 -15.65
CA ASN A 263 19.35 3.05 -16.16
C ASN A 263 18.42 1.94 -16.67
N ILE A 264 17.17 2.31 -16.96
CA ILE A 264 16.12 1.37 -17.38
C ILE A 264 16.40 0.76 -18.76
N ASN A 265 17.02 1.52 -19.67
CA ASN A 265 17.30 1.02 -21.02
C ASN A 265 18.35 -0.08 -21.00
N GLU A 266 19.43 0.08 -20.23
CA GLU A 266 20.42 -0.99 -19.99
C GLU A 266 19.76 -2.25 -19.41
N LEU A 267 18.85 -2.07 -18.45
CA LEU A 267 18.13 -3.19 -17.85
C LEU A 267 17.18 -3.88 -18.85
N LYS A 268 16.54 -3.12 -19.76
CA LYS A 268 15.70 -3.67 -20.83
C LYS A 268 16.52 -4.48 -21.82
N VAL A 269 17.65 -3.93 -22.29
CA VAL A 269 18.57 -4.63 -23.19
C VAL A 269 19.04 -5.93 -22.55
N LEU A 270 19.48 -5.89 -21.29
CA LEU A 270 19.89 -7.09 -20.56
C LEU A 270 18.75 -8.12 -20.43
N ASN A 271 17.52 -7.66 -20.19
CA ASN A 271 16.34 -8.52 -20.12
C ASN A 271 16.05 -9.21 -21.46
N GLU A 272 16.15 -8.46 -22.57
CA GLU A 272 15.94 -8.95 -23.93
C GLU A 272 17.02 -9.96 -24.33
N GLU A 273 18.29 -9.66 -24.07
CA GLU A 273 19.43 -10.58 -24.28
C GLU A 273 19.20 -11.90 -23.55
N TRP A 274 18.87 -11.87 -22.26
CA TRP A 274 18.66 -13.08 -21.47
C TRP A 274 17.40 -13.84 -21.87
N SER A 275 16.37 -13.14 -22.35
CA SER A 275 15.18 -13.77 -22.93
C SER A 275 15.51 -14.55 -24.21
N GLN A 276 16.49 -14.07 -24.99
CA GLN A 276 16.98 -14.70 -26.22
C GLN A 276 18.01 -15.82 -25.98
N VAL A 277 18.47 -16.09 -24.76
CA VAL A 277 19.33 -17.26 -24.46
C VAL A 277 18.53 -18.58 -24.58
N HIS A 278 17.20 -18.52 -24.56
CA HIS A 278 16.31 -19.69 -24.54
C HIS A 278 16.19 -20.51 -25.84
N PRO A 279 16.20 -19.92 -27.07
CA PRO A 279 16.15 -20.69 -28.30
C PRO A 279 17.43 -21.49 -28.56
N GLN A 280 18.62 -20.95 -28.28
CA GLN A 280 19.88 -21.56 -28.72
C GLN A 280 20.30 -22.79 -27.90
N ARG A 281 20.16 -22.77 -26.56
CA ARG A 281 20.52 -23.94 -25.72
C ARG A 281 19.58 -25.14 -25.91
N ASN A 282 18.32 -24.90 -26.24
CA ASN A 282 17.36 -25.97 -26.55
C ASN A 282 17.56 -26.55 -27.96
N LEU A 283 18.11 -25.77 -28.90
CA LEU A 283 18.47 -26.26 -30.24
C LEU A 283 19.73 -27.15 -30.18
N LEU A 284 20.73 -26.77 -29.39
CA LEU A 284 21.95 -27.58 -29.22
C LEU A 284 21.69 -28.90 -28.48
N LYS A 285 20.84 -28.92 -27.44
CA LYS A 285 20.42 -30.18 -26.81
C LYS A 285 19.56 -31.08 -27.71
N ARG A 286 18.77 -30.49 -28.62
CA ARG A 286 17.98 -31.28 -29.59
C ARG A 286 18.80 -31.95 -30.68
N ASN A 287 19.98 -31.41 -31.01
CA ASN A 287 20.82 -31.98 -32.05
C ASN A 287 21.66 -33.18 -31.58
N ASN A 288 21.95 -33.29 -30.28
CA ASN A 288 22.72 -34.41 -29.72
C ASN A 288 21.85 -35.59 -29.24
N ASP A 289 20.57 -35.37 -28.94
CA ASP A 289 19.63 -36.44 -28.56
C ASP A 289 18.71 -36.83 -29.73
N LYS A 290 19.29 -37.23 -30.88
CA LYS A 290 18.57 -37.92 -31.96
C LYS A 290 18.20 -39.35 -31.57
N LYS A 291 17.46 -39.54 -30.48
CA LYS A 291 16.56 -40.69 -30.34
C LYS A 291 15.17 -40.25 -30.77
N PRO A 292 14.52 -40.93 -31.70
CA PRO A 292 13.14 -40.62 -32.09
C PRO A 292 12.25 -40.89 -30.88
N LEU A 293 12.06 -39.87 -30.04
CA LEU A 293 10.97 -39.84 -29.08
C LEU A 293 9.70 -39.82 -29.90
N ILE A 294 9.15 -41.03 -30.11
CA ILE A 294 7.74 -41.26 -30.41
C ILE A 294 6.99 -40.39 -29.41
N LYS A 295 6.60 -39.18 -29.85
CA LYS A 295 5.73 -38.29 -29.10
C LYS A 295 4.41 -39.02 -29.02
N LYS A 296 4.27 -39.88 -28.02
CA LYS A 296 2.98 -40.18 -27.42
C LYS A 296 2.42 -38.80 -27.11
N LYS A 297 1.55 -38.30 -27.98
CA LYS A 297 0.57 -37.27 -27.68
C LYS A 297 -0.22 -37.87 -26.51
N LYS A 298 0.34 -37.82 -25.30
CA LYS A 298 -0.46 -37.84 -24.08
C LYS A 298 -1.40 -36.69 -24.35
N ARG A 299 -2.64 -37.04 -24.72
CA ARG A 299 -3.76 -36.11 -24.85
C ARG A 299 -3.58 -35.20 -23.65
N ALA A 300 -3.13 -33.98 -23.89
CA ALA A 300 -3.05 -32.98 -22.85
C ALA A 300 -4.52 -32.75 -22.52
N GLY A 301 -5.05 -33.61 -21.64
CA GLY A 301 -6.44 -33.58 -21.24
C GLY A 301 -6.71 -32.14 -20.90
N ARG A 302 -7.77 -31.58 -21.48
CA ARG A 302 -8.22 -30.21 -21.26
C ARG A 302 -8.14 -29.96 -19.75
N ARG A 303 -7.04 -29.38 -19.28
CA ARG A 303 -6.81 -29.22 -17.83
C ARG A 303 -7.77 -28.13 -17.41
N VAL A 304 -8.88 -28.57 -16.82
CA VAL A 304 -9.86 -27.69 -16.22
C VAL A 304 -9.17 -27.00 -15.05
N PHE A 305 -9.31 -25.69 -14.96
CA PHE A 305 -8.80 -24.94 -13.82
C PHE A 305 -9.58 -25.32 -12.55
N PRO A 306 -8.99 -25.17 -11.35
CA PRO A 306 -9.71 -25.33 -10.10
C PRO A 306 -10.99 -24.50 -10.09
N GLU A 307 -11.97 -24.93 -9.30
CA GLU A 307 -13.22 -24.20 -9.16
C GLU A 307 -12.95 -22.80 -8.56
N PRO A 308 -13.50 -21.73 -9.17
CA PRO A 308 -13.30 -20.39 -8.67
C PRO A 308 -13.98 -20.17 -7.30
N PRO A 309 -13.42 -19.30 -6.44
CA PRO A 309 -13.99 -19.04 -5.13
C PRO A 309 -15.31 -18.25 -5.19
N LEU A 310 -15.57 -17.49 -6.27
CA LEU A 310 -16.83 -16.77 -6.43
C LEU A 310 -17.66 -17.41 -7.53
N LYS A 311 -18.97 -17.53 -7.32
CA LYS A 311 -19.87 -18.03 -8.34
C LYS A 311 -20.11 -16.94 -9.38
N GLY A 312 -20.07 -17.34 -10.65
CA GLY A 312 -20.52 -16.47 -11.74
C GLY A 312 -22.04 -16.27 -11.72
N ASN A 313 -22.53 -15.41 -12.59
CA ASN A 313 -23.96 -15.20 -12.85
C ASN A 313 -24.22 -15.14 -14.36
N SER A 314 -25.43 -14.75 -14.78
CA SER A 314 -25.80 -14.65 -16.20
C SER A 314 -24.97 -13.63 -17.00
N ARG A 315 -24.30 -12.69 -16.32
CA ARG A 315 -23.47 -11.65 -16.93
C ARG A 315 -21.98 -11.90 -16.78
N ILE A 316 -21.55 -12.54 -15.69
CA ILE A 316 -20.15 -12.75 -15.30
C ILE A 316 -19.86 -14.24 -15.24
N ILE A 317 -19.03 -14.74 -16.16
CA ILE A 317 -18.79 -16.16 -16.38
C ILE A 317 -17.33 -16.49 -16.09
N ALA A 318 -17.08 -17.50 -15.26
CA ALA A 318 -15.72 -17.94 -14.97
C ALA A 318 -15.06 -18.66 -16.15
N LEU A 319 -13.82 -18.30 -16.46
CA LEU A 319 -13.02 -18.91 -17.53
C LEU A 319 -12.31 -20.17 -17.01
N ARG A 320 -12.98 -21.33 -17.08
CA ARG A 320 -12.53 -22.58 -16.40
C ARG A 320 -11.50 -23.43 -17.16
N SER A 321 -10.93 -22.95 -18.26
CA SER A 321 -9.94 -23.71 -19.02
C SER A 321 -8.97 -22.83 -19.78
N ALA A 322 -7.81 -23.39 -20.14
CA ALA A 322 -6.84 -22.69 -20.97
C ALA A 322 -7.41 -22.30 -22.34
N ASP A 323 -8.31 -23.11 -22.90
CA ASP A 323 -8.95 -22.80 -24.19
C ASP A 323 -9.96 -21.66 -24.04
N ALA A 324 -10.75 -21.63 -22.97
CA ALA A 324 -11.66 -20.53 -22.67
C ALA A 324 -10.89 -19.22 -22.46
N LEU A 325 -9.83 -19.26 -21.65
CA LEU A 325 -8.95 -18.12 -21.41
C LEU A 325 -8.30 -17.62 -22.71
N LYS A 326 -7.85 -18.53 -23.58
CA LYS A 326 -7.29 -18.18 -24.89
C LYS A 326 -8.34 -17.54 -25.81
N LYS A 327 -9.55 -18.12 -25.91
CA LYS A 327 -10.64 -17.56 -26.72
C LYS A 327 -11.04 -16.17 -26.24
N HIS A 328 -11.16 -16.00 -24.93
CA HIS A 328 -11.43 -14.71 -24.31
C HIS A 328 -10.30 -13.70 -24.61
N SER A 329 -9.04 -14.11 -24.46
CA SER A 329 -7.87 -13.28 -24.77
C SER A 329 -7.85 -12.79 -26.22
N ILE A 330 -8.23 -13.65 -27.17
CA ILE A 330 -8.35 -13.28 -28.58
C ILE A 330 -9.47 -12.25 -28.77
N ARG A 331 -10.66 -12.49 -28.18
CA ARG A 331 -11.81 -11.59 -28.28
C ARG A 331 -11.50 -10.22 -27.67
N MET A 332 -10.81 -10.21 -26.53
CA MET A 332 -10.41 -9.00 -25.84
C MET A 332 -9.19 -8.33 -26.45
N GLY A 333 -8.45 -8.97 -27.36
CA GLY A 333 -7.18 -8.40 -27.86
C GLY A 333 -6.16 -8.11 -26.75
N ASN A 334 -6.16 -8.87 -25.65
CA ASN A 334 -5.25 -8.70 -24.51
C ASN A 334 -4.25 -9.86 -24.39
N CYS A 335 -3.32 -9.75 -23.43
CA CYS A 335 -2.20 -10.70 -23.28
C CYS A 335 -2.50 -11.91 -22.37
N LEU A 336 -3.77 -12.20 -22.06
CA LEU A 336 -4.18 -13.28 -21.14
C LEU A 336 -3.79 -14.69 -21.62
N LYS A 337 -3.43 -14.86 -22.90
CA LYS A 337 -2.89 -16.11 -23.47
C LYS A 337 -1.51 -16.54 -22.94
N SER A 338 -0.82 -15.70 -22.16
CA SER A 338 0.52 -16.02 -21.68
C SER A 338 0.55 -17.27 -20.79
N SER A 339 1.67 -18.00 -20.80
CA SER A 339 1.86 -19.19 -19.95
C SER A 339 1.78 -18.88 -18.46
N ARG A 340 2.11 -17.64 -18.06
CA ARG A 340 2.04 -17.16 -16.68
C ARG A 340 0.61 -17.21 -16.14
N PHE A 341 -0.36 -16.66 -16.87
CA PHE A 341 -1.76 -16.62 -16.43
C PHE A 341 -2.37 -18.01 -16.35
N LYS A 342 -2.09 -18.85 -17.35
CA LYS A 342 -2.49 -20.25 -17.36
C LYS A 342 -1.97 -20.99 -16.12
N ASN A 343 -0.70 -20.80 -15.76
CA ASN A 343 -0.10 -21.47 -14.61
C ASN A 343 -0.69 -20.96 -13.29
N ALA A 344 -0.90 -19.65 -13.16
CA ALA A 344 -1.57 -19.06 -12.00
C ALA A 344 -2.99 -19.64 -11.80
N CYS A 345 -3.76 -19.80 -12.89
CA CYS A 345 -5.07 -20.44 -12.84
C CYS A 345 -4.98 -21.91 -12.46
N LEU A 346 -4.06 -22.68 -13.08
CA LEU A 346 -3.86 -24.10 -12.77
C LEU A 346 -3.50 -24.33 -11.30
N ASN A 347 -2.73 -23.41 -10.72
CA ASN A 347 -2.34 -23.47 -9.31
C ASN A 347 -3.42 -22.91 -8.37
N GLY A 348 -4.53 -22.36 -8.88
CA GLY A 348 -5.56 -21.68 -8.09
C GLY A 348 -5.06 -20.41 -7.41
N GLU A 349 -4.05 -19.74 -7.97
CA GLU A 349 -3.50 -18.46 -7.48
C GLU A 349 -4.31 -17.27 -7.99
N ALA A 350 -4.86 -17.40 -9.20
CA ALA A 350 -5.69 -16.40 -9.84
C ALA A 350 -6.88 -17.05 -10.54
N TYR A 351 -7.97 -16.30 -10.68
CA TYR A 351 -9.18 -16.70 -11.37
C TYR A 351 -9.64 -15.57 -12.28
N TYR A 352 -9.98 -15.91 -13.52
CA TYR A 352 -10.49 -14.96 -14.50
C TYR A 352 -11.97 -15.19 -14.79
N TYR A 353 -12.68 -14.09 -14.97
CA TYR A 353 -14.07 -14.09 -15.42
C TYR A 353 -14.21 -13.17 -16.62
N GLU A 354 -15.18 -13.47 -17.47
CA GLU A 354 -15.63 -12.58 -18.54
C GLU A 354 -16.99 -11.98 -18.17
N MET A 355 -17.12 -10.67 -18.31
CA MET A 355 -18.42 -10.01 -18.31
C MET A 355 -18.88 -9.88 -19.76
N LEU A 356 -20.13 -10.24 -20.06
CA LEU A 356 -20.62 -10.25 -21.45
C LEU A 356 -21.12 -8.89 -21.96
N ASN A 357 -21.70 -8.06 -21.09
CA ASN A 357 -22.25 -6.77 -21.49
C ASN A 357 -22.23 -5.74 -20.34
N PRO A 358 -21.39 -4.69 -20.43
CA PRO A 358 -20.36 -4.49 -21.46
C PRO A 358 -19.24 -5.54 -21.33
N LEU A 359 -18.54 -5.82 -22.43
CA LEU A 359 -17.52 -6.86 -22.49
C LEU A 359 -16.27 -6.42 -21.68
N CYS A 360 -15.94 -7.14 -20.60
CA CYS A 360 -14.71 -6.90 -19.84
C CYS A 360 -14.08 -8.19 -19.28
N SER A 361 -12.78 -8.11 -18.97
CA SER A 361 -12.01 -9.13 -18.27
C SER A 361 -11.92 -8.78 -16.79
N ILE A 362 -12.12 -9.76 -15.91
CA ILE A 362 -12.05 -9.58 -14.46
C ILE A 362 -10.99 -10.53 -13.90
N GLU A 363 -10.06 -10.00 -13.12
CA GLU A 363 -9.01 -10.78 -12.45
C GLU A 363 -9.21 -10.76 -10.93
N ILE A 364 -9.23 -11.96 -10.33
CA ILE A 364 -9.25 -12.13 -8.87
C ILE A 364 -8.04 -12.96 -8.43
N ILE A 365 -7.25 -12.43 -7.50
CA ILE A 365 -6.08 -13.10 -6.92
C ILE A 365 -6.37 -13.54 -5.48
N ILE A 366 -5.80 -14.68 -5.08
CA ILE A 366 -5.78 -15.12 -3.67
C ILE A 366 -4.50 -14.61 -3.00
N ILE A 367 -4.61 -13.69 -2.04
CA ILE A 367 -3.44 -13.07 -1.39
C ILE A 367 -2.76 -14.01 -0.39
N ASN A 368 -3.49 -14.92 0.26
CA ASN A 368 -2.96 -15.67 1.39
C ASN A 368 -3.38 -17.15 1.36
N LYS A 369 -2.53 -18.00 0.80
CA LYS A 369 -2.72 -19.47 0.77
C LYS A 369 -2.17 -20.21 1.99
N ARG A 370 -1.51 -19.50 2.93
CA ARG A 370 -0.63 -20.11 3.94
C ARG A 370 -1.32 -20.88 5.08
N TRP A 371 -2.64 -21.02 5.08
CA TRP A 371 -3.38 -21.69 6.17
C TRP A 371 -3.99 -22.99 5.64
N ALA A 372 -3.12 -23.97 5.35
CA ALA A 372 -3.48 -25.27 4.77
C ALA A 372 -4.07 -26.26 5.79
N THR A 373 -4.30 -25.86 7.04
CA THR A 373 -4.83 -26.73 8.08
C THR A 373 -6.22 -26.28 8.54
N ILE A 374 -7.22 -26.96 7.97
CA ILE A 374 -8.54 -27.31 8.53
C ILE A 374 -9.67 -26.26 8.47
N ALA A 375 -9.41 -24.99 8.15
CA ALA A 375 -10.45 -24.08 7.66
C ALA A 375 -9.83 -22.96 6.83
N ALA A 376 -9.38 -23.28 5.61
CA ALA A 376 -8.66 -22.35 4.75
C ALA A 376 -9.55 -21.17 4.33
N ARG A 377 -9.63 -20.15 5.20
CA ARG A 377 -10.36 -18.94 4.91
C ARG A 377 -9.48 -18.06 4.00
N MET A 378 -9.98 -17.76 2.81
CA MET A 378 -9.31 -17.07 1.72
C MET A 378 -9.41 -15.55 1.87
N GLN A 379 -8.38 -14.84 1.40
CA GLN A 379 -8.44 -13.40 1.15
C GLN A 379 -8.42 -13.17 -0.36
N LEU A 380 -9.47 -12.53 -0.86
CA LEU A 380 -9.64 -12.26 -2.29
C LEU A 380 -9.28 -10.81 -2.61
N LEU A 381 -8.62 -10.62 -3.75
CA LEU A 381 -8.27 -9.32 -4.29
C LEU A 381 -8.78 -9.20 -5.71
N LEU A 382 -9.73 -8.29 -5.94
CA LEU A 382 -10.12 -7.85 -7.27
C LEU A 382 -9.04 -6.89 -7.76
N THR A 383 -8.10 -7.41 -8.56
CA THR A 383 -6.92 -6.66 -9.00
C THR A 383 -7.18 -5.88 -10.26
N ASN A 384 -8.01 -6.40 -11.17
CA ASN A 384 -8.12 -5.82 -12.49
C ASN A 384 -9.51 -6.00 -13.10
N ILE A 385 -9.96 -4.94 -13.78
CA ILE A 385 -11.15 -4.89 -14.62
C ILE A 385 -10.71 -4.22 -15.91
N GLU A 386 -10.63 -4.97 -17.01
CA GLU A 386 -10.10 -4.45 -18.29
C GLU A 386 -11.14 -4.53 -19.40
N GLY A 387 -11.31 -3.45 -20.15
CA GLY A 387 -12.03 -3.46 -21.41
C GLY A 387 -11.22 -4.12 -22.54
N PRO A 388 -11.83 -4.26 -23.73
CA PRO A 388 -11.12 -4.78 -24.91
C PRO A 388 -9.88 -3.94 -25.21
N LYS A 389 -8.84 -4.58 -25.74
CA LYS A 389 -7.51 -4.02 -26.07
C LYS A 389 -6.83 -3.29 -24.89
N ASN A 390 -7.12 -3.73 -23.65
CA ASN A 390 -6.67 -3.12 -22.41
C ASN A 390 -7.16 -1.66 -22.22
N PHE A 391 -8.27 -1.27 -22.87
CA PHE A 391 -8.90 0.02 -22.60
C PHE A 391 -9.52 0.04 -21.20
N ILE A 392 -9.67 1.25 -20.66
CA ILE A 392 -10.42 1.51 -19.42
C ILE A 392 -11.81 0.91 -19.59
N PRO A 393 -12.28 0.08 -18.64
CA PRO A 393 -13.61 -0.51 -18.71
C PRO A 393 -14.68 0.58 -18.67
N ASP A 394 -15.83 0.30 -19.28
CA ASP A 394 -17.01 1.15 -19.13
C ASP A 394 -17.34 1.32 -17.62
N PRO A 395 -17.59 2.55 -17.12
CA PRO A 395 -17.85 2.79 -15.70
C PRO A 395 -19.00 1.95 -15.12
N ARG A 396 -20.02 1.65 -15.95
CA ARG A 396 -21.14 0.77 -15.57
C ARG A 396 -20.69 -0.68 -15.44
N ALA A 397 -19.73 -1.13 -16.25
CA ALA A 397 -19.09 -2.43 -16.08
C ALA A 397 -18.38 -2.50 -14.73
N GLU A 398 -17.59 -1.47 -14.43
CA GLU A 398 -16.81 -1.37 -13.21
C GLU A 398 -17.72 -1.50 -11.98
N GLU A 399 -18.80 -0.72 -11.95
CA GLU A 399 -19.79 -0.75 -10.87
C GLU A 399 -20.45 -2.13 -10.72
N LEU A 400 -20.91 -2.73 -11.82
CA LEU A 400 -21.56 -4.05 -11.80
C LEU A 400 -20.62 -5.15 -11.30
N VAL A 401 -19.33 -5.09 -11.69
CA VAL A 401 -18.31 -6.03 -11.23
C VAL A 401 -18.00 -5.84 -9.75
N MET A 402 -17.88 -4.60 -9.28
CA MET A 402 -17.68 -4.33 -7.85
C MET A 402 -18.85 -4.83 -6.99
N GLN A 403 -20.09 -4.56 -7.41
CA GLN A 403 -21.28 -5.05 -6.72
C GLN A 403 -21.32 -6.58 -6.67
N TRP A 404 -21.10 -7.24 -7.81
CA TRP A 404 -21.03 -8.70 -7.89
C TRP A 404 -19.94 -9.27 -6.97
N PHE A 405 -18.73 -8.70 -7.01
CA PHE A 405 -17.60 -9.16 -6.22
C PHE A 405 -17.89 -9.10 -4.72
N VAL A 406 -18.46 -7.98 -4.23
CA VAL A 406 -18.85 -7.83 -2.82
C VAL A 406 -19.93 -8.82 -2.43
N ILE A 407 -21.00 -8.94 -3.22
CA ILE A 407 -22.13 -9.82 -2.93
C ILE A 407 -21.69 -11.29 -2.89
N GLU A 408 -20.92 -11.74 -3.88
CA GLU A 408 -20.49 -13.15 -3.93
C GLU A 408 -19.43 -13.48 -2.90
N ALA A 409 -18.53 -12.53 -2.58
CA ALA A 409 -17.60 -12.69 -1.47
C ALA A 409 -18.33 -12.86 -0.15
N GLN A 410 -19.40 -12.08 0.09
CA GLN A 410 -20.21 -12.16 1.30
C GLN A 410 -20.97 -13.48 1.46
N LYS A 411 -21.41 -14.07 0.34
CA LYS A 411 -22.09 -15.38 0.34
C LYS A 411 -21.12 -16.53 0.62
N ASN A 412 -19.83 -16.36 0.32
CA ASN A 412 -18.84 -17.43 0.50
C ASN A 412 -18.23 -17.39 1.92
N ARG A 413 -18.70 -18.29 2.79
CA ARG A 413 -18.20 -18.45 4.18
C ARG A 413 -16.69 -18.72 4.27
N ASN A 414 -16.07 -19.17 3.19
CA ASN A 414 -14.62 -19.39 3.13
C ASN A 414 -13.85 -18.12 2.79
N VAL A 415 -14.46 -16.96 2.61
CA VAL A 415 -13.76 -15.68 2.35
C VAL A 415 -13.75 -14.84 3.63
N ILE A 416 -12.56 -14.52 4.17
CA ILE A 416 -12.43 -13.64 5.36
C ILE A 416 -12.61 -12.18 4.95
N SER A 417 -11.96 -11.81 3.85
CA SER A 417 -11.88 -10.43 3.41
C SER A 417 -11.77 -10.38 1.90
N ALA A 418 -12.47 -9.41 1.34
CA ALA A 418 -12.41 -9.05 -0.06
C ALA A 418 -11.92 -7.61 -0.18
N ARG A 419 -10.94 -7.39 -1.06
CA ARG A 419 -10.36 -6.07 -1.34
C ARG A 419 -10.50 -5.77 -2.82
N ILE A 420 -10.69 -4.49 -3.13
CA ILE A 420 -10.73 -3.96 -4.49
C ILE A 420 -9.51 -3.05 -4.65
N GLU A 421 -8.64 -3.40 -5.60
CA GLU A 421 -7.50 -2.58 -6.04
C GLU A 421 -7.60 -2.15 -7.51
N ALA A 422 -8.62 -2.63 -8.23
CA ALA A 422 -8.88 -2.24 -9.61
C ALA A 422 -9.07 -0.71 -9.73
N SER A 423 -8.55 -0.15 -10.83
CA SER A 423 -8.79 1.25 -11.25
C SER A 423 -8.29 2.34 -10.29
N GLY A 424 -7.35 2.02 -9.39
CA GLY A 424 -6.81 3.00 -8.42
C GLY A 424 -7.77 3.37 -7.28
N LYS A 425 -8.97 2.79 -7.23
CA LYS A 425 -9.94 2.97 -6.15
C LYS A 425 -9.75 1.87 -5.10
N ARG A 426 -9.58 2.23 -3.82
CA ARG A 426 -9.38 1.27 -2.72
C ARG A 426 -10.66 1.09 -1.90
N PHE A 427 -11.23 -0.12 -1.93
CA PHE A 427 -12.31 -0.53 -1.04
C PHE A 427 -11.93 -1.83 -0.32
N SER A 428 -12.27 -1.94 0.96
CA SER A 428 -12.02 -3.15 1.75
C SER A 428 -13.24 -3.48 2.61
N TYR A 429 -13.63 -4.76 2.63
CA TYR A 429 -14.62 -5.28 3.55
C TYR A 429 -14.04 -6.44 4.37
N ARG A 430 -14.41 -6.53 5.65
CA ARG A 430 -14.09 -7.63 6.55
C ARG A 430 -15.40 -8.20 7.08
N HIS A 431 -15.52 -9.53 7.06
CA HIS A 431 -16.57 -10.23 7.80
C HIS A 431 -16.37 -10.14 9.30
#